data_AF-A0A2V5Q3F3-F1
#
_entry.id   AF-A0A2V5Q3F3-F1
#
_cell.length_a   1.000
_cell.length_b   1.000
_cell.length_c   1.000
_cell.angle_alpha   90.00
_cell.angle_beta   90.00
_cell.angle_gamma   90.00
#
_symmetry.space_group_name_H-M   'P 1'
#
loop_
_entity.id
_entity.type
_entity.pdbx_description
1 polymer ?
#
loop_
_entity_poly.entity_id
_entity_poly.type
_entity_poly.pdbx_seq_one_letter_code
_entity_poly.pdbx_strand_id
1 'polypeptide(L)' 'EASAEKVRKFIQDFQIDYRIGWAPAEVGVPLMQGHEAIPQIFVISRDGRILQRFIGYSAAYSTQLKQVLEDALK' A
#
# COMPACT_ATOMS: atom_id res chain seq x y z
N GLU A 1 -8.87 10.02 -17.05
CA GLU A 1 -9.03 11.36 -16.46
C GLU A 1 -10.01 11.40 -15.27
N ALA A 2 -11.26 10.94 -15.41
CA ALA A 2 -12.24 10.91 -14.32
C ALA A 2 -11.78 10.22 -13.01
N SER A 3 -10.98 9.14 -13.10
CA SER A 3 -10.44 8.47 -11.90
C SER A 3 -9.44 9.33 -11.13
N ALA A 4 -8.64 10.16 -11.82
CA ALA A 4 -7.63 11.00 -11.17
C ALA A 4 -8.25 12.12 -10.35
N GLU A 5 -9.34 12.71 -10.84
CA GLU A 5 -10.08 13.73 -10.10
C GLU A 5 -10.77 13.13 -8.87
N LYS A 6 -11.39 11.95 -9.00
CA LYS A 6 -12.01 11.24 -7.87
C LYS A 6 -10.98 10.91 -6.78
N VAL A 7 -9.81 10.40 -7.17
CA VAL A 7 -8.71 10.13 -6.22
C VAL A 7 -8.23 11.42 -5.58
N ARG A 8 -8.04 12.50 -6.34
CA ARG A 8 -7.62 13.80 -5.78
C ARG A 8 -8.63 14.34 -4.75
N LYS A 9 -9.93 14.23 -5.04
CA LYS A 9 -10.98 14.62 -4.09
C LYS A 9 -10.94 13.76 -2.83
N PHE A 10 -10.79 12.44 -2.97
CA PHE A 10 -10.67 11.53 -1.83
C PHE A 10 -9.49 11.89 -0.93
N ILE A 11 -8.33 12.22 -1.51
CA ILE A 11 -7.15 12.67 -0.77
C ILE A 11 -7.43 13.92 0.06
N GLN A 12 -8.15 14.88 -0.51
CA GLN A 12 -8.54 16.12 0.16
C GLN A 12 -9.55 15.87 1.28
N ASP A 13 -10.60 15.09 1.00
CA ASP A 13 -11.69 14.83 1.94
C ASP A 13 -11.20 14.07 3.19
N PHE A 14 -10.25 13.15 3.02
CA PHE A 14 -9.69 12.35 4.12
C PHE A 14 -8.37 12.87 4.68
N GLN A 15 -7.91 14.06 4.23
CA GLN A 15 -6.68 14.70 4.68
C GLN A 15 -5.46 13.77 4.65
N ILE A 16 -5.33 12.99 3.57
CA ILE A 16 -4.21 12.05 3.43
C ILE A 16 -2.90 12.83 3.27
N ASP A 17 -1.95 12.58 4.16
CA ASP A 17 -0.69 13.34 4.30
C ASP A 17 0.55 12.62 3.75
N TYR A 18 0.39 11.41 3.20
CA TYR A 18 1.45 10.67 2.52
C TYR A 18 1.42 10.85 1.00
N ARG A 19 2.55 10.55 0.35
CA ARG A 19 2.69 10.65 -1.12
C ARG A 19 1.83 9.62 -1.81
N ILE A 20 1.11 10.06 -2.84
CA ILE A 20 0.26 9.22 -3.68
C ILE A 20 0.71 9.36 -5.13
N GLY A 21 0.76 8.23 -5.82
CA GLY A 21 1.09 8.16 -7.24
C GLY A 21 0.37 6.99 -7.91
N TRP A 22 0.38 7.01 -9.23
CA TRP A 22 -0.08 5.89 -10.03
C TRP A 22 1.04 4.87 -10.17
N ALA A 23 0.77 3.61 -9.84
CA ALA A 23 1.68 2.53 -10.18
C ALA A 23 1.53 2.22 -11.67
N PRO A 24 2.56 2.44 -12.50
CA PRO A 24 2.51 2.02 -13.90
C PRO A 24 2.50 0.49 -13.97
N ALA A 25 2.09 -0.07 -15.11
CA ALA A 25 1.82 -1.52 -15.22
C ALA A 25 3.07 -2.37 -14.91
N GLU A 26 4.24 -1.89 -15.31
CA GLU A 26 5.56 -2.49 -15.05
C GLU A 26 5.93 -2.54 -13.56
N VAL A 27 5.26 -1.77 -12.70
CA VAL A 27 5.42 -1.82 -11.24
C VAL A 27 4.26 -2.56 -10.59
N GLY A 28 3.02 -2.23 -10.95
CA GLY A 28 1.82 -2.78 -10.31
C GLY A 28 1.64 -4.27 -10.55
N VAL A 29 1.79 -4.74 -11.80
CA VAL A 29 1.55 -6.15 -12.15
C VAL A 29 2.53 -7.10 -11.44
N PRO A 30 3.87 -6.84 -11.43
CA PRO A 30 4.80 -7.67 -10.69
C PRO A 30 4.54 -7.70 -9.18
N LEU A 31 4.14 -6.56 -8.58
CA LEU A 31 3.82 -6.51 -7.15
C LEU A 31 2.56 -7.32 -6.83
N MET A 32 1.55 -7.30 -7.70
CA MET A 32 0.31 -8.05 -7.49
C MET A 32 0.50 -9.56 -7.64
N GLN A 33 1.51 -10.05 -8.37
CA GLN A 33 1.81 -11.50 -8.52
C GLN A 33 0.57 -12.36 -8.85
N GLY A 34 -0.34 -11.84 -9.69
CA GLY A 34 -1.58 -12.53 -10.06
C GLY A 34 -2.74 -12.47 -9.05
N HIS A 35 -2.58 -11.78 -7.91
CA HIS A 35 -3.67 -11.54 -6.98
C HIS A 35 -4.50 -10.33 -7.39
N GLU A 36 -5.81 -10.50 -7.52
CA GLU A 36 -6.75 -9.43 -7.90
C GLU A 36 -7.40 -8.71 -6.71
N ALA A 37 -7.28 -9.28 -5.51
CA ALA A 37 -7.85 -8.71 -4.30
C ALA A 37 -7.15 -7.40 -3.91
N ILE A 38 -7.94 -6.41 -3.50
CA ILE A 38 -7.49 -5.13 -2.92
C ILE A 38 -8.12 -4.93 -1.52
N PRO A 39 -7.50 -4.15 -0.62
CA PRO A 39 -6.17 -3.53 -0.76
C PRO A 39 -5.03 -4.55 -0.71
N GLN A 40 -3.88 -4.20 -1.28
CA GLN A 40 -2.63 -4.92 -1.04
C GLN A 40 -1.62 -3.97 -0.42
N ILE A 41 -1.06 -4.36 0.71
CA ILE A 41 -0.11 -3.54 1.47
C ILE A 41 1.22 -4.26 1.49
N PHE A 42 2.29 -3.56 1.13
CA PHE A 42 3.66 -4.07 1.14
C PHE A 42 4.47 -3.28 2.15
N VAL A 43 5.16 -4.00 3.06
CA VAL A 43 6.18 -3.40 3.92
C VAL A 43 7.53 -3.69 3.28
N ILE A 44 8.25 -2.63 2.92
CA ILE A 44 9.54 -2.70 2.23
C ILE A 44 10.62 -2.15 3.16
N SER A 45 11.67 -2.92 3.41
CA SER A 45 12.82 -2.50 4.23
C SER A 45 13.70 -1.48 3.51
N ARG A 46 14.60 -0.84 4.26
CA ARG A 46 15.52 0.18 3.74
C ARG A 46 16.47 -0.33 2.63
N ASP A 47 16.73 -1.64 2.60
CA ASP A 47 17.52 -2.31 1.58
C ASP A 47 16.70 -2.77 0.36
N GLY A 48 15.42 -2.42 0.30
CA GLY A 48 14.53 -2.69 -0.83
C GLY A 48 13.88 -4.08 -0.82
N ARG A 49 13.98 -4.85 0.26
CA ARG A 49 13.32 -6.16 0.37
C ARG A 49 11.88 -6.04 0.87
N ILE A 50 10.98 -6.88 0.35
CA ILE A 50 9.63 -6.99 0.90
C ILE A 50 9.68 -7.84 2.17
N LEU A 51 9.35 -7.25 3.30
CA LEU A 51 9.31 -7.92 4.60
C LEU A 51 7.97 -8.63 4.83
N GLN A 52 6.88 -7.97 4.43
CA GLN A 52 5.53 -8.49 4.63
C GLN A 52 4.61 -7.98 3.53
N ARG A 53 3.66 -8.84 3.14
CA ARG A 53 2.56 -8.50 2.24
C ARG A 53 1.23 -8.83 2.92
N PHE A 54 0.27 -7.91 2.81
CA PHE A 54 -1.11 -8.09 3.26
C PHE A 54 -2.03 -8.05 2.04
N ILE A 55 -3.01 -8.95 1.96
CA ILE A 55 -3.93 -9.06 0.82
C ILE A 55 -5.36 -9.03 1.34
N GLY A 56 -6.15 -8.08 0.84
CA GLY A 56 -7.50 -7.82 1.30
C GLY A 56 -7.55 -7.00 2.59
N TYR A 57 -8.73 -6.92 3.18
CA TYR A 57 -8.97 -6.20 4.42
C TYR A 57 -9.14 -7.17 5.59
N SER A 58 -8.48 -6.88 6.71
CA SER A 58 -8.71 -7.53 8.00
C SER A 58 -8.47 -6.53 9.13
N ALA A 59 -9.34 -6.54 10.14
CA ALA A 59 -9.20 -5.68 11.32
C ALA A 59 -7.89 -5.95 12.09
N ALA A 60 -7.32 -7.16 11.97
CA ALA A 60 -6.06 -7.51 12.61
C ALA A 60 -4.83 -6.84 11.95
N TYR A 61 -4.96 -6.39 10.70
CA TYR A 61 -3.81 -5.87 9.93
C TYR A 61 -3.23 -4.60 10.51
N SER A 62 -4.01 -3.77 11.20
CA SER A 62 -3.49 -2.56 11.85
C SER A 62 -2.43 -2.87 12.90
N THR A 63 -2.69 -3.87 13.76
CA THR A 63 -1.74 -4.30 14.80
C THR A 63 -0.52 -4.98 14.18
N GLN A 64 -0.73 -5.85 13.19
CA GLN A 64 0.36 -6.55 12.51
C GLN A 64 1.26 -5.59 11.73
N LEU A 65 0.69 -4.62 11.01
CA LEU A 65 1.43 -3.61 10.28
C LEU A 65 2.32 -2.79 11.22
N LYS A 66 1.78 -2.35 12.36
CA LYS A 66 2.55 -1.63 13.37
C LYS A 66 3.74 -2.45 13.86
N GLN A 67 3.52 -3.72 14.20
CA GLN A 67 4.59 -4.62 14.67
C GLN A 67 5.69 -4.79 13.61
N VAL A 68 5.33 -5.05 12.35
CA VAL A 68 6.30 -5.22 11.27
C VAL A 68 7.10 -3.93 11.04
N LEU A 69 6.48 -2.76 11.13
CA LEU A 69 7.18 -1.48 11.02
C LEU A 69 8.16 -1.26 12.18
N GLU A 70 7.77 -1.58 13.40
CA GLU A 70 8.66 -1.49 14.57
C GLU A 70 9.86 -2.44 14.44
N ASP A 71 9.66 -3.65 13.92
CA ASP A 71 10.74 -4.61 13.70
C ASP A 71 11.65 -4.21 12.53
N ALA A 72 11.11 -3.54 11.50
CA ALA A 72 11.89 -3.03 10.36
C ALA A 72 12.76 -1.81 10.69
N LEU A 73 12.49 -1.13 11.81
CA LEU A 73 13.19 0.08 12.25
C LEU A 73 14.25 -0.18 13.32
N LYS A 74 14.26 -1.38 13.93
CA LYS A 74 15.34 -1.85 14.80
C LYS A 74 16.62 -2.09 13.99
#